data_AF-A0A363RKD6-F1
#
_entry.id   AF-A0A363RKD6-F1
#
_cell.length_a   1.000
_cell.length_b   1.000
_cell.length_c   1.000
_cell.angle_alpha   90.00
_cell.angle_beta   90.00
_cell.angle_gamma   90.00
#
_symmetry.space_group_name_H-M   'P 1'
#
loop_
_entity.id
_entity.type
_entity.pdbx_description
1 polymer ?
#
loop_
_entity_poly.entity_id
_entity_poly.type
_entity_poly.pdbx_seq_one_letter_code
_entity_poly.pdbx_strand_id
1 'polypeptide(L)'
;MGGKHPSAQELLALAEQLGIAVADSWLYIDYVTWGGIDAVYAFGSFQGQPFGPIDDSNLETVEMTYVEVMSCIGISKADALDFQPFNRGFWGD
;
A
#
# COMPACT_ATOMS: atom_id res chain seq x y z
N MET A 1 -0.42 14.27 -10.69
CA MET A 1 -1.83 14.09 -11.11
C MET A 1 -2.51 13.32 -9.99
N GLY A 2 -3.27 14.00 -9.13
CA GLY A 2 -3.95 13.36 -8.01
C GLY A 2 -5.28 12.78 -8.47
N GLY A 3 -5.34 11.47 -8.69
CA GLY A 3 -6.62 10.77 -8.72
C GLY A 3 -7.25 10.84 -7.33
N LYS A 4 -8.57 10.97 -7.25
CA LYS A 4 -9.26 10.89 -5.96
C LYS A 4 -9.16 9.44 -5.47
N HIS A 5 -8.49 9.20 -4.35
CA HIS A 5 -8.49 7.86 -3.75
C HIS A 5 -9.92 7.44 -3.40
N PRO A 6 -10.25 6.14 -3.55
CA PRO A 6 -11.53 5.62 -3.08
C PRO A 6 -11.71 5.91 -1.59
N SER A 7 -12.94 6.12 -1.14
CA SER A 7 -13.26 6.20 0.28
C SER A 7 -13.15 4.83 0.96
N ALA A 8 -12.98 4.82 2.28
CA ALA A 8 -12.99 3.59 3.09
C ALA A 8 -14.27 2.75 2.86
N GLN A 9 -15.42 3.41 2.67
CA GLN A 9 -16.69 2.73 2.42
C GLN A 9 -16.71 2.04 1.04
N GLU A 10 -16.15 2.67 0.01
CA GLU A 10 -16.02 2.07 -1.32
C GLU A 10 -15.07 0.86 -1.29
N LEU A 11 -13.95 0.95 -0.55
CA LEU A 11 -12.99 -0.13 -0.40
C LEU A 11 -13.56 -1.31 0.40
N LEU A 12 -14.31 -1.04 1.46
CA LEU A 12 -14.99 -2.07 2.23
C LEU A 12 -16.04 -2.80 1.37
N ALA A 13 -16.87 -2.05 0.65
CA ALA A 13 -17.87 -2.64 -0.25
C ALA A 13 -17.21 -3.49 -1.35
N LEU A 14 -16.07 -3.06 -1.89
CA LEU A 14 -15.29 -3.85 -2.85
C LEU A 14 -14.75 -5.13 -2.20
N ALA A 15 -14.19 -5.05 -0.99
CA ALA A 15 -13.68 -6.21 -0.26
C ALA A 15 -14.78 -7.24 0.04
N GLU A 16 -15.99 -6.78 0.38
CA GLU A 16 -17.18 -7.63 0.55
C GLU A 16 -17.58 -8.30 -0.77
N GLN A 17 -17.64 -7.53 -1.87
CA GLN A 17 -17.99 -8.04 -3.19
C GLN A 17 -16.98 -9.09 -3.71
N LEU A 18 -15.70 -8.91 -3.43
CA LEU A 18 -14.64 -9.86 -3.80
C LEU A 18 -14.58 -11.07 -2.86
N GLY A 19 -15.34 -11.07 -1.75
CA GLY A 19 -15.31 -12.12 -0.75
C GLY A 19 -14.01 -12.17 0.07
N ILE A 20 -13.19 -11.10 0.04
CA ILE A 20 -11.94 -11.03 0.81
C ILE A 20 -12.15 -10.39 2.19
N ALA A 21 -13.26 -9.69 2.40
CA ALA A 21 -13.60 -9.08 3.69
C ALA A 21 -13.75 -10.10 4.84
N VAL A 22 -13.95 -11.38 4.52
CA VAL A 22 -14.03 -12.47 5.51
C VAL A 22 -12.66 -12.96 5.98
N ALA A 23 -11.58 -12.58 5.30
CA ALA A 23 -10.23 -12.92 5.71
C ALA A 23 -9.82 -12.05 6.91
N ASP A 24 -9.12 -12.63 7.88
CA ASP A 24 -8.60 -11.89 9.04
C ASP A 24 -7.69 -10.73 8.62
N SER A 25 -6.91 -10.94 7.56
CA SER A 25 -5.98 -9.95 7.03
C SER A 25 -6.15 -9.76 5.52
N TRP A 26 -6.31 -8.51 5.11
CA TRP A 26 -6.34 -8.09 3.70
C TRP A 26 -5.91 -6.62 3.59
N LEU A 27 -5.39 -6.22 2.44
CA LEU A 27 -4.86 -4.88 2.19
C LEU A 27 -5.27 -4.38 0.81
N TYR A 28 -5.81 -3.17 0.78
CA TYR A 28 -5.76 -2.27 -0.37
C TYR A 28 -4.61 -1.29 -0.18
N ILE A 29 -3.74 -1.17 -1.18
CA ILE A 29 -2.63 -0.22 -1.18
C ILE A 29 -2.48 0.42 -2.56
N ASP A 30 -2.26 1.72 -2.57
CA ASP A 30 -1.82 2.51 -3.72
C ASP A 30 -0.61 3.32 -3.28
N TYR A 31 0.47 3.31 -4.05
CA TYR A 31 1.71 3.98 -3.66
C TYR A 31 2.50 4.47 -4.87
N VAL A 32 3.28 5.53 -4.66
CA VAL A 32 4.10 6.16 -5.70
C VAL A 32 5.58 5.95 -5.37
N THR A 33 6.37 5.60 -6.38
CA THR A 33 7.81 5.40 -6.23
C THR A 33 8.64 6.16 -7.27
N TRP A 34 9.66 6.87 -6.79
CA TRP A 34 10.66 7.55 -7.60
C TRP A 34 12.05 7.46 -6.94
N GLY A 35 12.59 6.23 -6.88
CA GLY A 35 13.85 5.94 -6.18
C GLY A 35 13.69 5.66 -4.69
N GLY A 36 12.45 5.67 -4.20
CA GLY A 36 12.00 5.34 -2.84
C GLY A 36 10.47 5.34 -2.82
N ILE A 37 9.85 5.38 -1.63
CA ILE A 37 8.41 5.63 -1.49
C ILE A 37 8.20 7.14 -1.35
N ASP A 38 7.33 7.70 -2.18
CA ASP A 38 6.99 9.14 -2.16
C ASP A 38 5.59 9.41 -1.61
N ALA A 39 4.68 8.44 -1.76
CA ALA A 39 3.32 8.50 -1.23
C ALA A 39 2.77 7.09 -1.02
N VAL A 40 1.92 6.92 -0.01
CA VAL A 40 1.18 5.69 0.25
C VAL A 40 -0.24 6.02 0.70
N TYR A 41 -1.20 5.34 0.08
CA TYR A 41 -2.59 5.28 0.51
C TYR A 41 -2.94 3.83 0.83
N ALA A 42 -3.48 3.55 2.01
CA ALA A 42 -3.77 2.18 2.44
C ALA A 42 -5.04 2.04 3.28
N PHE A 43 -5.74 0.93 3.10
CA PHE A 43 -6.91 0.54 3.88
C PHE A 43 -6.99 -0.98 3.93
N GLY A 44 -7.40 -1.56 5.05
CA GLY A 44 -7.47 -3.01 5.14
C GLY A 44 -7.94 -3.52 6.48
N SER A 45 -7.71 -4.82 6.69
CA SER A 45 -7.87 -5.49 7.98
C SER A 45 -6.59 -6.21 8.33
N PHE A 46 -6.26 -6.26 9.61
CA PHE A 46 -5.19 -7.08 10.16
C PHE A 46 -5.67 -7.75 11.44
N GLN A 47 -5.60 -9.08 11.50
CA GLN A 47 -6.10 -9.87 12.64
C GLN A 47 -7.57 -9.54 12.98
N GLY A 48 -8.39 -9.33 11.95
CA GLY A 48 -9.80 -8.97 12.06
C GLY A 48 -10.06 -7.52 12.51
N GLN A 49 -9.02 -6.70 12.68
CA GLN A 49 -9.15 -5.28 13.02
C GLN A 49 -8.95 -4.41 11.78
N PRO A 50 -9.92 -3.56 11.42
CA PRO A 50 -9.77 -2.65 10.29
C PRO A 50 -8.73 -1.57 10.61
N PHE A 51 -8.00 -1.11 9.59
CA PHE A 51 -7.10 0.04 9.66
C PHE A 51 -7.26 0.96 8.45
N GLY A 52 -6.81 2.19 8.62
CA GLY A 52 -6.89 3.24 7.61
C GLY A 52 -8.27 3.92 7.52
N PRO A 53 -8.48 4.78 6.51
CA PRO A 53 -7.56 5.04 5.42
C PRO A 53 -6.33 5.79 5.91
N ILE A 54 -5.16 5.27 5.56
CA ILE A 54 -3.86 5.94 5.71
C ILE A 54 -3.62 6.70 4.40
N ASP A 55 -3.17 7.94 4.51
CA ASP A 55 -2.77 8.79 3.39
C ASP A 55 -1.54 9.57 3.86
N ASP A 56 -0.36 9.08 3.48
CA ASP A 56 0.92 9.70 3.81
C ASP A 56 1.68 10.03 2.53
N SER A 57 2.08 11.29 2.40
CA SER A 57 2.94 11.81 1.34
C SER A 57 4.08 12.67 1.89
N ASN A 58 4.35 12.58 3.19
CA ASN A 58 5.46 13.27 3.84
C ASN A 58 6.73 12.41 3.69
N LEU A 59 7.70 12.92 2.94
CA LEU A 59 8.95 12.21 2.63
C LEU A 59 9.76 11.79 3.88
N GLU A 60 9.51 12.39 5.04
CA GLU A 60 10.16 12.00 6.29
C GLU A 60 9.52 10.77 6.97
N THR A 61 8.24 10.48 6.71
CA THR A 61 7.47 9.42 7.38
C THR A 61 6.99 8.32 6.45
N VAL A 62 6.82 8.63 5.17
CA VAL A 62 6.14 7.78 4.18
C VAL A 62 6.77 6.39 4.00
N GLU A 63 8.10 6.28 4.05
CA GLU A 63 8.77 4.97 3.97
C GLU A 63 8.39 4.09 5.16
N MET A 64 8.41 4.65 6.38
CA MET A 64 8.06 3.93 7.59
C MET A 64 6.59 3.51 7.56
N THR A 65 5.69 4.42 7.17
CA THR A 65 4.27 4.13 7.03
C THR A 65 4.01 3.02 6.01
N TYR A 66 4.67 3.06 4.85
CA TYR A 66 4.59 1.98 3.85
C TYR A 66 5.07 0.64 4.42
N VAL A 67 6.22 0.61 5.12
CA VAL A 67 6.75 -0.62 5.72
C VAL A 67 5.80 -1.17 6.79
N GLU A 68 5.22 -0.32 7.63
CA GLU A 68 4.24 -0.72 8.65
C GLU A 68 3.00 -1.35 8.01
N VAL A 69 2.46 -0.73 6.96
CA VAL A 69 1.33 -1.27 6.19
C VAL A 69 1.65 -2.64 5.58
N MET A 70 2.83 -2.78 4.96
CA MET A 70 3.27 -4.04 4.36
C MET A 70 3.46 -5.15 5.41
N SER A 71 3.86 -4.78 6.63
CA SER A 71 4.01 -5.72 7.74
C SER A 71 2.68 -6.35 8.17
N CYS A 72 1.54 -5.65 8.00
CA CYS A 72 0.20 -6.18 8.29
C CYS A 72 -0.16 -7.39 7.42
N ILE A 73 0.46 -7.56 6.24
CA ILE A 73 0.28 -8.73 5.39
C ILE A 73 1.49 -9.67 5.39
N GLY A 74 2.38 -9.52 6.37
CA GLY A 74 3.52 -10.41 6.59
C GLY A 74 4.73 -10.15 5.70
N ILE A 75 4.80 -8.99 5.04
CA ILE A 75 5.94 -8.62 4.20
C ILE A 75 7.00 -7.94 5.07
N SER A 76 8.24 -8.42 5.01
CA SER A 76 9.34 -7.86 5.78
C SER A 76 9.78 -6.49 5.23
N LYS A 77 10.45 -5.67 6.05
CA LYS A 77 11.05 -4.40 5.57
C LYS A 77 11.99 -4.63 4.37
N ALA A 78 12.79 -5.70 4.41
CA ALA A 78 13.73 -6.01 3.35
C ALA A 78 13.00 -6.32 2.03
N ASP A 79 11.96 -7.14 2.08
CA ASP A 79 11.17 -7.49 0.90
C ASP A 79 10.32 -6.31 0.41
N ALA A 80 9.77 -5.50 1.32
CA ALA A 80 8.94 -4.34 0.97
C ALA A 80 9.73 -3.27 0.20
N LEU A 81 11.02 -3.11 0.52
CA LEU A 81 11.90 -2.10 -0.05
C LEU A 81 12.84 -2.65 -1.14
N ASP A 82 12.75 -3.93 -1.48
CA ASP A 82 13.46 -4.51 -2.64
C ASP A 82 12.74 -4.12 -3.94
N PHE A 83 12.74 -2.83 -4.25
CA PHE A 83 12.33 -2.34 -5.56
C PHE A 83 13.36 -2.83 -6.57
N GLN A 84 13.07 -3.96 -7.22
CA GLN A 84 13.83 -4.40 -8.38
C GLN A 84 13.96 -3.19 -9.30
N PRO A 85 15.19 -2.75 -9.64
CA PRO A 85 15.34 -1.65 -10.56
C PRO A 85 14.53 -2.01 -11.79
N PHE A 86 13.62 -1.13 -12.22
CA PHE A 86 13.00 -1.29 -13.53
C PHE A 86 14.16 -1.57 -14.48
N ASN A 87 14.22 -2.76 -15.08
CA ASN A 87 15.23 -3.06 -16.08
C ASN A 87 15.01 -2.05 -17.20
N ARG A 88 15.76 -0.95 -17.16
CA ARG A 88 15.67 0.19 -18.07
C ARG A 88 16.29 -0.17 -19.41
N GLY A 89 15.93 -1.32 -19.98
CA GLY A 89 16.24 -1.65 -21.37
C GLY A 89 15.65 -0.64 -22.38
N PHE A 90 14.85 0.33 -21.92
CA PHE A 90 14.29 1.41 -22.73
C PHE A 90 15.09 2.73 -22.68
N TRP A 91 15.99 2.92 -21.70
CA TRP A 91 16.86 4.09 -21.61
C TRP A 91 18.34 3.68 -21.60
N GLY A 92 18.66 2.71 -22.46
CA GLY A 92 19.96 2.26 -22.97
C GLY A 92 21.27 2.69 -22.29
N ASP A 93 22.17 1.71 -22.16
CA ASP A 93 23.53 1.95 -22.67
C ASP A 93 23.52 1.92 -24.21
#